data_AF-A0A9P0PV62-F1
#
_entry.id   AF-A0A9P0PV62-F1
#
_cell.length_a   1.000
_cell.length_b   1.000
_cell.length_c   1.000
_cell.angle_alpha   90.00
_cell.angle_beta   90.00
_cell.angle_gamma   90.00
#
_symmetry.space_group_name_H-M   'P 1'
#
loop_
_entity.id
_entity.type
_entity.pdbx_description
1 polymer ?
#
loop_
_entity_poly.entity_id
_entity_poly.type
_entity_poly.pdbx_seq_one_letter_code
_entity_poly.pdbx_strand_id
1 'polypeptide(L)'
;MFTSISTTVLVLLGVLAGVVSRVTAEDIAQTHTKGVQIKNRGEVRLTVDMTEEDRFQLPPGQVASIILKDTWSGTISAQPTNCKADTCDGAPHTTAHIQFGGEKGKDRYYISLEEGFNLPMKIQPTGQNNFCKSSTCLEDILEHCPEDQRIKDDNGDTTACKWDVDLFRNYCPHVVITKEDPNHSNAVTCSSSNTYMVLIG
;
A
#
# COMPACT_ATOMS: atom_id res chain seq x y z
N MET A 1 34.19 0.89 38.29
CA MET A 1 33.09 0.40 39.16
C MET A 1 31.93 1.37 39.00
N PHE A 2 30.98 1.07 38.11
CA PHE A 2 29.70 1.78 38.05
C PHE A 2 28.62 0.77 38.42
N THR A 3 28.03 0.98 39.60
CA THR A 3 26.93 0.17 40.14
C THR A 3 25.64 0.61 39.45
N SER A 4 25.09 -0.25 38.58
CA SER A 4 23.78 -0.04 37.97
C SER A 4 22.68 -0.40 38.97
N ILE A 5 21.82 0.58 39.29
CA ILE A 5 20.66 0.40 40.15
C ILE A 5 19.50 -0.09 39.28
N SER A 6 19.21 -1.39 39.35
CA SER A 6 18.04 -2.01 38.71
C SER A 6 16.78 -1.66 39.51
N THR A 7 15.91 -0.81 38.95
CA THR A 7 14.62 -0.49 39.57
C THR A 7 13.61 -1.55 39.13
N THR A 8 13.33 -2.53 40.00
CA THR A 8 12.30 -3.55 39.76
C THR A 8 10.92 -2.95 40.01
N VAL A 9 10.10 -2.82 38.97
CA VAL A 9 8.68 -2.47 39.12
C VAL A 9 7.89 -3.76 39.33
N LEU A 10 7.34 -3.92 40.54
CA LEU A 10 6.51 -5.07 40.92
C LEU A 10 5.04 -4.72 40.67
N VAL A 11 4.44 -5.23 39.60
CA VAL A 11 2.98 -5.13 39.40
C VAL A 11 2.33 -6.36 40.02
N LEU A 12 1.71 -6.18 41.18
CA LEU A 12 0.90 -7.20 41.84
C LEU A 12 -0.49 -7.24 41.19
N LEU A 13 -0.66 -8.11 40.19
CA LEU A 13 -1.98 -8.60 39.78
C LEU A 13 -2.35 -9.81 40.64
N GLY A 14 -3.55 -9.77 41.19
CA GLY A 14 -4.10 -10.73 42.14
C GLY A 14 -4.02 -12.19 41.68
N VAL A 15 -3.81 -13.05 42.67
CA VAL A 15 -3.46 -14.47 42.61
C VAL A 15 -4.53 -15.34 41.95
N LEU A 16 -4.10 -16.25 41.06
CA LEU A 16 -4.45 -17.68 41.06
C LEU A 16 -3.46 -18.46 40.15
N ALA A 17 -2.69 -19.37 40.77
CA ALA A 17 -1.85 -20.42 40.17
C ALA A 17 -0.75 -20.00 39.14
N GLY A 18 0.39 -19.52 39.68
CA GLY A 18 1.71 -20.11 39.43
C GLY A 18 2.25 -20.27 37.99
N VAL A 19 2.38 -19.18 37.23
CA VAL A 19 3.50 -19.01 36.29
C VAL A 19 3.96 -17.55 36.37
N VAL A 20 5.14 -17.30 36.97
CA VAL A 20 5.79 -15.98 36.91
C VAL A 20 6.73 -16.01 35.72
N SER A 21 6.25 -15.59 34.55
CA SER A 21 7.11 -15.39 33.38
C SER A 21 7.99 -14.17 33.61
N ARG A 22 9.31 -14.35 33.50
CA ARG A 22 10.28 -13.24 33.49
C ARG A 22 10.14 -12.52 32.15
N VAL A 23 9.58 -11.31 32.15
CA VAL A 23 9.66 -10.40 31.01
C VAL A 23 11.02 -9.71 31.08
N THR A 24 11.92 -9.98 30.15
CA THR A 24 13.19 -9.24 30.03
C THR A 24 12.93 -7.93 29.29
N ALA A 25 13.79 -6.92 29.47
CA ALA A 25 13.67 -5.65 28.74
C ALA A 25 13.82 -5.80 27.20
N GLU A 26 14.26 -6.98 26.72
CA GLU A 26 14.26 -7.35 25.29
C GLU A 26 12.86 -7.70 24.76
N ASP A 27 11.89 -8.03 25.63
CA ASP A 27 10.51 -8.37 25.25
C ASP A 27 9.56 -7.16 25.15
N ILE A 28 10.08 -5.93 25.32
CA ILE A 28 9.38 -4.71 24.90
C ILE A 28 10.11 -4.18 23.66
N ALA A 29 10.15 -4.98 22.61
CA ALA A 29 10.32 -4.40 21.28
C ALA A 29 9.17 -3.40 21.11
N GLN A 30 9.48 -2.10 21.07
CA GLN A 30 8.54 -1.14 20.51
C GLN A 30 8.26 -1.61 19.08
N THR A 31 7.18 -2.36 18.89
CA THR A 31 6.62 -2.60 17.58
C THR A 31 6.17 -1.23 17.08
N HIS A 32 7.01 -0.61 16.25
CA HIS A 32 6.66 0.68 15.67
C HIS A 32 5.64 0.39 14.60
N THR A 33 4.36 0.34 14.96
CA THR A 33 3.33 0.10 13.97
C THR A 33 3.20 1.29 13.04
N LYS A 34 2.91 1.03 11.76
CA LYS A 34 2.69 2.06 10.75
C LYS A 34 1.24 2.03 10.30
N GLY A 35 0.67 3.21 10.10
CA GLY A 35 -0.68 3.36 9.57
C GLY A 35 -0.68 3.33 8.04
N VAL A 36 -1.66 2.66 7.46
CA VAL A 36 -2.04 2.84 6.06
C VAL A 36 -3.49 3.29 6.02
N GLN A 37 -3.74 4.43 5.39
CA GLN A 37 -5.08 4.95 5.15
C GLN A 37 -5.40 4.83 3.68
N ILE A 38 -6.46 4.09 3.33
CA ILE A 38 -6.86 3.86 1.95
C ILE A 38 -8.15 4.63 1.73
N LYS A 39 -8.14 5.60 0.82
CA LYS A 39 -9.30 6.42 0.47
C LYS A 39 -9.78 6.08 -0.93
N ASN A 40 -11.05 5.73 -1.03
CA ASN A 40 -11.75 5.68 -2.30
C ASN A 40 -12.20 7.10 -2.68
N ARG A 41 -11.67 7.63 -3.77
CA ARG A 41 -12.02 8.94 -4.31
C ARG A 41 -12.94 8.86 -5.52
N GLY A 42 -13.16 7.67 -6.06
CA GLY A 42 -14.09 7.43 -7.15
C GLY A 42 -15.55 7.34 -6.68
N GLU A 43 -16.44 7.18 -7.66
CA GLU A 43 -17.89 7.14 -7.47
C GLU A 43 -18.44 5.72 -7.27
N VAL A 44 -17.61 4.70 -7.49
CA VAL A 44 -17.99 3.29 -7.35
C VAL A 44 -17.31 2.69 -6.13
N ARG A 45 -18.02 1.79 -5.45
CA ARG A 45 -17.45 1.01 -4.34
C ARG A 45 -16.32 0.14 -4.85
N LEU A 46 -15.24 0.07 -4.08
CA LEU A 46 -14.08 -0.76 -4.39
C LEU A 46 -14.07 -2.03 -3.56
N THR A 47 -13.56 -3.10 -4.14
CA THR A 47 -13.02 -4.27 -3.45
C THR A 47 -11.51 -4.07 -3.36
N VAL A 48 -10.98 -3.88 -2.16
CA VAL A 48 -9.56 -3.62 -1.90
C VAL A 48 -8.88 -4.92 -1.49
N ASP A 49 -7.76 -5.23 -2.13
CA ASP A 49 -6.91 -6.38 -1.83
C ASP A 49 -5.55 -5.90 -1.30
N MET A 50 -5.03 -6.62 -0.31
CA MET A 50 -3.82 -6.28 0.41
C MET A 50 -3.04 -7.56 0.76
N THR A 51 -1.72 -7.52 0.59
CA THR A 51 -0.86 -8.65 0.96
C THR A 51 -1.00 -9.02 2.44
N GLU A 52 -1.34 -10.29 2.70
CA GLU A 52 -1.51 -10.87 4.04
C GLU A 52 -2.64 -10.26 4.89
N GLU A 53 -3.58 -9.52 4.26
CA GLU A 53 -4.74 -8.95 4.94
C GLU A 53 -6.03 -9.41 4.27
N ASP A 54 -7.14 -9.39 5.00
CA ASP A 54 -8.45 -9.75 4.45
C ASP A 54 -8.93 -8.68 3.45
N ARG A 55 -9.41 -9.14 2.30
CA ARG A 55 -10.07 -8.29 1.30
C ARG A 55 -11.31 -7.62 1.90
N PHE A 56 -11.48 -6.32 1.64
CA PHE A 56 -12.61 -5.56 2.17
C PHE A 56 -13.24 -4.64 1.12
N GLN A 57 -14.47 -4.20 1.38
CA GLN A 57 -15.16 -3.25 0.52
C GLN A 57 -15.00 -1.81 1.04
N LEU A 58 -14.70 -0.88 0.14
CA LEU A 58 -14.50 0.53 0.44
C LEU A 58 -15.48 1.39 -0.36
N PRO A 59 -16.56 1.92 0.26
CA PRO A 59 -17.53 2.77 -0.42
C PRO A 59 -16.91 4.09 -0.93
N PRO A 60 -17.55 4.77 -1.91
CA PRO A 60 -17.14 6.08 -2.40
C PRO A 60 -16.93 7.09 -1.27
N GLY A 61 -15.83 7.85 -1.33
CA GLY A 61 -15.47 8.89 -0.37
C GLY A 61 -14.99 8.38 1.00
N GLN A 62 -15.08 7.09 1.29
CA GLN A 62 -14.69 6.51 2.57
C GLN A 62 -13.17 6.28 2.69
N VAL A 63 -12.70 6.18 3.93
CA VAL A 63 -11.32 5.87 4.28
C VAL A 63 -11.27 4.64 5.18
N ALA A 64 -10.53 3.61 4.76
CA ALA A 64 -10.13 2.52 5.63
C ALA A 64 -8.80 2.88 6.31
N SER A 65 -8.66 2.59 7.60
CA SER A 65 -7.42 2.78 8.35
C SER A 65 -6.93 1.44 8.88
N ILE A 66 -5.75 1.03 8.44
CA ILE A 66 -5.12 -0.24 8.78
C ILE A 66 -3.82 0.04 9.53
N ILE A 67 -3.55 -0.74 10.56
CA ILE A 67 -2.32 -0.66 11.35
C ILE A 67 -1.50 -1.90 11.03
N LEU A 68 -0.30 -1.70 10.49
CA LEU A 68 0.59 -2.75 10.02
C LEU A 68 1.87 -2.77 10.85
N LYS A 69 2.59 -3.89 10.81
CA LYS A 69 3.95 -4.00 11.39
C LYS A 69 4.91 -3.05 10.64
N ASP A 70 5.91 -2.49 11.34
CA ASP A 70 7.03 -1.73 10.73
C ASP A 70 7.86 -2.52 9.73
N THR A 71 7.66 -3.83 9.65
CA THR A 71 8.32 -4.74 8.71
C THR A 71 7.42 -5.20 7.57
N TRP A 72 6.17 -4.72 7.52
CA TRP A 72 5.24 -5.13 6.47
C TRP A 72 5.76 -4.69 5.10
N SER A 73 5.69 -5.62 4.15
CA SER A 73 6.09 -5.43 2.77
C SER A 73 5.04 -6.10 1.89
N GLY A 74 4.38 -5.32 1.07
CA GLY A 74 3.28 -5.84 0.29
C GLY A 74 2.73 -4.84 -0.72
N THR A 75 1.61 -5.26 -1.29
CA THR A 75 0.87 -4.53 -2.30
C THR A 75 -0.52 -4.17 -1.83
N ILE A 76 -1.06 -3.11 -2.42
CA ILE A 76 -2.44 -2.68 -2.27
C ILE A 76 -2.97 -2.46 -3.68
N SER A 77 -4.07 -3.12 -4.02
CA SER A 77 -4.78 -2.92 -5.28
C SER A 77 -6.29 -2.89 -5.03
N ALA A 78 -7.04 -2.45 -6.03
CA ALA A 78 -8.48 -2.38 -5.91
C ALA A 78 -9.17 -2.62 -7.25
N GLN A 79 -10.35 -3.21 -7.18
CA GLN A 79 -11.27 -3.37 -8.31
C GLN A 79 -12.62 -2.75 -7.98
N PRO A 80 -13.28 -2.05 -8.93
CA PRO A 80 -14.66 -1.64 -8.75
C PRO A 80 -15.58 -2.84 -8.50
N THR A 81 -16.56 -2.75 -7.59
CA THR A 81 -17.44 -3.90 -7.26
C THR A 81 -18.41 -4.27 -8.37
N ASN A 82 -18.65 -3.38 -9.33
CA ASN A 82 -19.42 -3.65 -10.54
C ASN A 82 -18.57 -4.38 -11.62
N CYS A 83 -17.27 -4.55 -11.38
CA CYS A 83 -16.39 -5.35 -12.20
C CYS A 83 -16.64 -6.83 -11.88
N LYS A 84 -17.16 -7.60 -12.85
CA LYS A 84 -17.50 -9.00 -12.65
C LYS A 84 -16.25 -9.87 -12.51
N ALA A 85 -16.30 -10.90 -11.67
CA ALA A 85 -15.18 -11.80 -11.39
C ALA A 85 -14.56 -12.43 -12.65
N ASP A 86 -15.38 -12.83 -13.63
CA ASP A 86 -14.91 -13.39 -14.92
C ASP A 86 -14.14 -12.39 -15.79
N THR A 87 -14.35 -11.09 -15.57
CA THR A 87 -13.73 -9.99 -16.30
C THR A 87 -12.59 -9.35 -15.52
N CYS A 88 -12.62 -9.46 -14.18
CA CYS A 88 -11.84 -8.63 -13.25
C CYS A 88 -10.95 -9.42 -12.28
N ASP A 89 -11.21 -10.72 -12.05
CA ASP A 89 -10.25 -11.57 -11.33
C ASP A 89 -9.03 -11.84 -12.22
N GLY A 90 -7.87 -11.36 -11.79
CA GLY A 90 -6.64 -11.38 -12.60
C GLY A 90 -6.63 -10.34 -13.73
N ALA A 91 -7.57 -9.39 -13.73
CA ALA A 91 -7.57 -8.31 -14.68
C ALA A 91 -6.50 -7.27 -14.38
N PRO A 92 -6.16 -6.45 -15.40
CA PRO A 92 -5.13 -5.45 -15.23
C PRO A 92 -5.49 -4.46 -14.13
N HIS A 93 -4.50 -4.09 -13.33
CA HIS A 93 -4.70 -3.15 -12.23
C HIS A 93 -3.45 -2.36 -11.93
N THR A 94 -3.68 -1.13 -11.47
CA THR A 94 -2.63 -0.32 -10.86
C THR A 94 -2.36 -0.84 -9.46
N THR A 95 -1.08 -0.90 -9.06
CA THR A 95 -0.67 -1.48 -7.78
C THR A 95 0.15 -0.46 -6.99
N ALA A 96 -0.20 -0.28 -5.72
CA ALA A 96 0.64 0.45 -4.77
C ALA A 96 1.55 -0.55 -4.04
N HIS A 97 2.86 -0.42 -4.19
CA HIS A 97 3.86 -1.17 -3.44
C HIS A 97 4.36 -0.35 -2.26
N ILE A 98 4.45 -0.98 -1.09
CA ILE A 98 5.02 -0.37 0.10
C ILE A 98 5.82 -1.44 0.85
N GLN A 99 7.04 -1.09 1.21
CA GLN A 99 7.94 -1.86 2.06
C GLN A 99 8.37 -0.98 3.22
N PHE A 100 8.00 -1.35 4.44
CA PHE A 100 8.44 -0.66 5.64
C PHE A 100 9.78 -1.20 6.14
N GLY A 101 10.61 -0.29 6.68
CA GLY A 101 11.89 -0.68 7.28
C GLY A 101 12.89 -1.34 6.31
N GLY A 102 12.84 -0.98 5.02
CA GLY A 102 13.72 -1.49 3.97
C GLY A 102 15.20 -1.06 4.11
N GLU A 103 15.88 -0.80 2.98
CA GLU A 103 17.33 -0.50 3.00
C GLU A 103 17.65 0.67 3.94
N LYS A 104 18.59 0.46 4.88
CA LYS A 104 19.01 1.44 5.90
C LYS A 104 17.85 1.91 6.80
N GLY A 105 16.84 1.05 7.01
CA GLY A 105 15.67 1.36 7.83
C GLY A 105 14.71 2.37 7.20
N LYS A 106 14.82 2.61 5.89
CA LYS A 106 13.92 3.51 5.16
C LYS A 106 12.77 2.72 4.57
N ASP A 107 11.58 3.28 4.68
CA ASP A 107 10.44 2.78 3.93
C ASP A 107 10.66 3.05 2.45
N ARG A 108 10.18 2.15 1.60
CA ARG A 108 10.23 2.25 0.13
C ARG A 108 8.83 2.07 -0.42
N TYR A 109 8.42 2.90 -1.38
CA TYR A 109 7.08 2.83 -1.95
C TYR A 109 7.03 3.40 -3.36
N TYR A 110 6.09 2.90 -4.16
CA TYR A 110 5.84 3.35 -5.52
C TYR A 110 4.49 2.84 -6.04
N ILE A 111 3.97 3.55 -7.03
CA ILE A 111 2.93 3.03 -7.92
C ILE A 111 3.60 2.19 -9.02
N SER A 112 3.02 1.03 -9.28
CA SER A 112 3.42 0.07 -10.28
C SER A 112 2.30 -0.10 -11.30
N LEU A 113 2.68 -0.20 -12.58
CA LEU A 113 1.82 -0.61 -13.68
C LEU A 113 2.28 -1.94 -14.28
N GLU A 114 2.99 -2.76 -13.48
CA GLU A 114 3.46 -4.10 -13.85
C GLU A 114 2.29 -5.06 -14.14
N GLU A 115 1.18 -4.86 -13.45
CA GLU A 115 -0.07 -5.57 -13.65
C GLU A 115 -1.04 -4.81 -14.56
N GLY A 116 -0.62 -3.71 -15.18
CA GLY A 116 -1.45 -2.86 -16.03
C GLY A 116 -2.09 -1.67 -15.32
N PHE A 117 -3.21 -1.17 -15.85
CA PHE A 117 -3.89 0.01 -15.32
C PHE A 117 -5.41 -0.19 -15.26
N ASN A 118 -6.05 0.26 -14.18
CA ASN A 118 -7.51 0.32 -14.06
C ASN A 118 -7.97 1.60 -13.36
N LEU A 119 -7.27 2.03 -12.31
CA LEU A 119 -7.64 3.16 -11.48
C LEU A 119 -6.42 4.04 -11.22
N PRO A 120 -6.56 5.37 -11.32
CA PRO A 120 -5.53 6.29 -10.86
C PRO A 120 -5.20 6.05 -9.39
N MET A 121 -3.91 6.15 -9.03
CA MET A 121 -3.45 5.93 -7.66
C MET A 121 -2.37 6.92 -7.22
N LYS A 122 -2.37 7.22 -5.93
CA LYS A 122 -1.32 8.02 -5.26
C LYS A 122 -0.98 7.44 -3.90
N ILE A 123 0.31 7.33 -3.60
CA ILE A 123 0.83 7.11 -2.26
C ILE A 123 1.37 8.43 -1.72
N GLN A 124 0.79 8.91 -0.63
CA GLN A 124 1.22 10.10 0.09
C GLN A 124 1.66 9.73 1.51
N PRO A 125 2.97 9.72 1.82
CA PRO A 125 3.43 9.63 3.20
C PRO A 125 2.97 10.87 3.97
N THR A 126 2.60 10.67 5.24
CA THR A 126 2.12 11.70 6.17
C THR A 126 2.86 11.55 7.50
N GLY A 127 3.36 12.66 8.05
CA GLY A 127 4.12 12.66 9.29
C GLY A 127 4.39 14.07 9.83
N GLN A 128 4.89 14.16 11.06
CA GLN A 128 5.05 15.44 11.77
C GLN A 128 5.95 16.46 11.07
N ASN A 129 6.87 16.02 10.20
CA ASN A 129 7.88 16.89 9.56
C ASN A 129 7.88 16.84 8.01
N ASN A 130 6.81 16.35 7.36
CA ASN A 130 6.49 16.38 5.91
C ASN A 130 7.61 16.78 4.89
N PHE A 131 8.51 15.85 4.52
CA PHE A 131 9.42 16.03 3.36
C PHE A 131 9.46 14.84 2.36
N CYS A 132 8.68 13.78 2.59
CA CYS A 132 8.70 12.62 1.70
C CYS A 132 7.83 12.89 0.45
N LYS A 133 8.40 12.62 -0.74
CA LYS A 133 7.71 12.81 -2.02
C LYS A 133 6.56 11.82 -2.17
N SER A 134 5.51 12.19 -2.90
CA SER A 134 4.49 11.22 -3.29
C SER A 134 4.94 10.39 -4.47
N SER A 135 4.41 9.16 -4.58
CA SER A 135 4.40 8.40 -5.83
C SER A 135 2.98 8.44 -6.41
N THR A 136 2.85 8.67 -7.72
CA THR A 136 1.57 9.02 -8.36
C THR A 136 1.48 8.47 -9.79
N CYS A 137 0.29 8.01 -10.16
CA CYS A 137 -0.20 7.92 -11.53
C CYS A 137 -1.65 8.38 -11.53
N LEU A 138 -1.89 9.62 -11.94
CA LEU A 138 -3.20 10.29 -11.82
C LEU A 138 -3.88 10.57 -13.17
N GLU A 139 -3.28 10.10 -14.26
CA GLU A 139 -3.78 10.30 -15.61
C GLU A 139 -4.92 9.34 -15.95
N ASP A 140 -5.78 9.76 -16.89
CA ASP A 140 -6.81 8.89 -17.48
C ASP A 140 -6.24 8.09 -18.66
N ILE A 141 -5.59 6.98 -18.33
CA ILE A 141 -4.97 6.07 -19.30
C ILE A 141 -6.04 5.28 -20.08
N LEU A 142 -7.23 5.07 -19.52
CA LEU A 142 -8.25 4.21 -20.14
C LEU A 142 -8.77 4.80 -21.45
N GLU A 143 -8.91 6.13 -21.54
CA GLU A 143 -9.30 6.83 -22.77
C GLU A 143 -8.31 6.59 -23.93
N HIS A 144 -7.04 6.39 -23.60
CA HIS A 144 -5.93 6.29 -24.55
C HIS A 144 -5.43 4.86 -24.75
N CYS A 145 -5.97 3.88 -24.02
CA CYS A 145 -5.57 2.48 -24.14
C CYS A 145 -5.81 1.97 -25.57
N PRO A 146 -4.85 1.30 -26.23
CA PRO A 146 -5.06 0.70 -27.54
C PRO A 146 -6.18 -0.33 -27.54
N GLU A 147 -6.90 -0.48 -28.66
CA GLU A 147 -8.10 -1.32 -28.74
C GLU A 147 -7.85 -2.78 -28.32
N ASP A 148 -6.71 -3.35 -28.68
CA ASP A 148 -6.30 -4.72 -28.36
C ASP A 148 -5.88 -4.91 -26.88
N GLN A 149 -5.58 -3.80 -26.18
CA GLN A 149 -5.19 -3.79 -24.78
C GLN A 149 -6.36 -3.48 -23.82
N ARG A 150 -7.51 -3.05 -24.35
CA ARG A 150 -8.70 -2.72 -23.54
C ARG A 150 -9.34 -3.96 -22.96
N ILE A 151 -9.69 -3.89 -21.68
CA ILE A 151 -10.73 -4.71 -21.08
C ILE A 151 -12.00 -3.86 -21.06
N LYS A 152 -13.11 -4.42 -21.50
CA LYS A 152 -14.41 -3.74 -21.55
C LYS A 152 -15.42 -4.44 -20.66
N ASP A 153 -16.34 -3.68 -20.10
CA ASP A 153 -17.53 -4.22 -19.45
C ASP A 153 -18.64 -4.58 -20.45
N ASP A 154 -19.78 -5.05 -19.94
CA ASP A 154 -20.96 -5.39 -20.75
C ASP A 154 -21.54 -4.20 -21.52
N ASN A 155 -21.30 -2.97 -21.05
CA ASN A 155 -21.77 -1.74 -21.70
C ASN A 155 -20.81 -1.30 -22.82
N GLY A 156 -19.64 -1.94 -22.92
CA GLY A 156 -18.58 -1.61 -23.88
C GLY A 156 -17.60 -0.55 -23.38
N ASP A 157 -17.73 -0.13 -22.12
CA ASP A 157 -16.85 0.87 -21.50
C ASP A 157 -15.52 0.22 -21.13
N THR A 158 -14.42 0.93 -21.36
CA THR A 158 -13.09 0.42 -21.02
C THR A 158 -12.88 0.50 -19.51
N THR A 159 -12.64 -0.62 -18.85
CA THR A 159 -12.50 -0.73 -17.40
C THR A 159 -11.06 -0.98 -16.94
N ALA A 160 -10.21 -1.49 -17.83
CA ALA A 160 -8.79 -1.68 -17.56
C ALA A 160 -7.97 -1.70 -18.87
N CYS A 161 -6.68 -1.49 -18.75
CA CYS A 161 -5.69 -1.54 -19.82
C CYS A 161 -4.58 -2.54 -19.46
N LYS A 162 -4.39 -3.56 -20.29
CA LYS A 162 -3.47 -4.68 -20.04
C LYS A 162 -2.01 -4.25 -19.96
N TRP A 163 -1.40 -3.93 -21.09
CA TRP A 163 0.02 -3.63 -21.15
C TRP A 163 0.35 -2.79 -22.36
N ASP A 164 0.69 -1.52 -22.13
CA ASP A 164 1.30 -0.66 -23.12
C ASP A 164 2.36 0.19 -22.43
N VAL A 165 3.62 -0.21 -22.57
CA VAL A 165 4.74 0.43 -21.87
C VAL A 165 4.93 1.87 -22.34
N ASP A 166 4.80 2.12 -23.64
CA ASP A 166 5.02 3.45 -24.19
C ASP A 166 3.90 4.40 -23.74
N LEU A 167 2.65 3.92 -23.72
CA LEU A 167 1.52 4.64 -23.15
C LEU A 167 1.75 4.92 -21.66
N PHE A 168 2.04 3.89 -20.86
CA PHE A 168 2.22 4.02 -19.42
C PHE A 168 3.37 4.97 -19.06
N ARG A 169 4.48 4.93 -19.80
CA ARG A 169 5.61 5.86 -19.63
C ARG A 169 5.21 7.29 -19.97
N ASN A 170 4.46 7.48 -21.04
CA ASN A 170 4.07 8.81 -21.51
C ASN A 170 3.13 9.50 -20.50
N TYR A 171 2.17 8.77 -19.95
CA TYR A 171 1.21 9.31 -18.99
C TYR A 171 1.74 9.30 -17.55
N CYS A 172 2.48 8.27 -17.15
CA CYS A 172 2.95 8.09 -15.79
C CYS A 172 4.47 7.81 -15.73
N PRO A 173 5.34 8.80 -16.03
CA PRO A 173 6.78 8.59 -16.20
C PRO A 173 7.54 8.20 -14.92
N HIS A 174 6.92 8.35 -13.75
CA HIS A 174 7.52 8.07 -12.44
C HIS A 174 6.96 6.81 -11.76
N VAL A 175 6.29 5.93 -12.52
CA VAL A 175 5.86 4.61 -12.03
C VAL A 175 6.89 3.54 -12.34
N VAL A 176 6.72 2.39 -11.71
CA VAL A 176 7.53 1.20 -11.97
C VAL A 176 6.83 0.31 -13.02
N ILE A 177 7.63 -0.18 -13.98
CA ILE A 177 7.19 -1.08 -15.07
C ILE A 177 8.32 -2.14 -15.29
N THR A 178 8.02 -3.43 -15.06
CA THR A 178 9.01 -4.49 -14.73
C THR A 178 9.99 -4.84 -15.83
N LYS A 179 9.54 -4.84 -17.09
CA LYS A 179 10.38 -5.38 -18.18
C LYS A 179 11.64 -4.55 -18.41
N GLU A 180 11.67 -3.31 -17.91
CA GLU A 180 12.69 -2.33 -18.24
C GLU A 180 13.34 -1.71 -16.99
N ASP A 181 12.73 -1.82 -15.82
CA ASP A 181 13.26 -1.32 -14.55
C ASP A 181 13.35 -2.43 -13.47
N PRO A 182 14.28 -3.41 -13.62
CA PRO A 182 14.44 -4.50 -12.66
C PRO A 182 14.89 -4.03 -11.27
N ASN A 183 15.38 -2.79 -11.16
CA ASN A 183 15.80 -2.19 -9.89
C ASN A 183 14.67 -1.37 -9.25
N HIS A 184 13.54 -1.19 -9.94
CA HIS A 184 12.44 -0.30 -9.54
C HIS A 184 12.99 1.09 -9.14
N SER A 185 13.82 1.67 -10.01
CA SER A 185 14.51 2.94 -9.85
C SER A 185 13.60 4.13 -9.55
N ASN A 186 12.33 4.08 -9.97
CA ASN A 186 11.31 5.08 -9.65
C ASN A 186 10.73 4.95 -8.23
N ALA A 187 11.17 3.96 -7.44
CA ALA A 187 10.80 3.83 -6.05
C ALA A 187 11.27 5.02 -5.20
N VAL A 188 10.36 5.52 -4.37
CA VAL A 188 10.64 6.60 -3.43
C VAL A 188 10.98 6.00 -2.07
N THR A 189 11.86 6.65 -1.30
CA THR A 189 12.15 6.26 0.08
C THR A 189 11.75 7.33 1.08
N CYS A 190 11.40 6.92 2.31
CA CYS A 190 11.02 7.82 3.39
C CYS A 190 11.49 7.26 4.74
N SER A 191 11.98 8.13 5.62
CA SER A 191 12.44 7.74 6.97
C SER A 191 11.60 8.32 8.10
N SER A 192 10.69 9.27 7.80
CA SER A 192 10.00 10.08 8.80
C SER A 192 8.48 9.89 8.80
N SER A 193 7.95 9.00 7.96
CA SER A 193 6.52 8.77 7.85
C SER A 193 6.08 7.66 8.80
N ASN A 194 5.03 7.93 9.55
CA ASN A 194 4.36 6.94 10.38
C ASN A 194 3.01 6.52 9.78
N THR A 195 2.54 7.21 8.74
CA THR A 195 1.27 6.90 8.09
C THR A 195 1.33 7.16 6.59
N TYR A 196 0.81 6.25 5.78
CA TYR A 196 0.75 6.36 4.33
C TYR A 196 -0.70 6.45 3.86
N MET A 197 -1.05 7.52 3.16
CA MET A 197 -2.36 7.69 2.56
C MET A 197 -2.32 7.23 1.10
N VAL A 198 -3.03 6.14 0.80
CA VAL A 198 -3.25 5.63 -0.54
C VAL A 198 -4.58 6.16 -1.04
N LEU A 199 -4.54 6.99 -2.07
CA LEU A 199 -5.72 7.50 -2.76
C LEU A 199 -5.95 6.64 -4.00
N ILE A 200 -7.16 6.11 -4.18
CA ILE A 200 -7.55 5.30 -5.34
C ILE A 200 -8.77 5.93 -6.00
N GLY A 201 -8.71 6.11 -7.32
CA GLY A 201 -9.73 6.83 -8.09
C GLY A 201 -9.50 8.33 -8.14
#